data_AF-A0A928TFB5-F1
#
_entry.id   AF-A0A928TFB5-F1
#
_cell.length_a   1.000
_cell.length_b   1.000
_cell.length_c   1.000
_cell.angle_alpha   90.00
_cell.angle_beta   90.00
_cell.angle_gamma   90.00
#
_symmetry.space_group_name_H-M   'P 1'
#
loop_
_entity.id
_entity.type
_entity.pdbx_description
1 polymer ?
#
loop_
_entity_poly.entity_id
_entity_poly.type
_entity_poly.pdbx_seq_one_letter_code
_entity_poly.pdbx_strand_id
1 'polypeptide(L)'
;MNDEPIPVLAVEETAQTTVPATTRPPNRLVRFWRDLGGGSLTLSIAIHVGVLLFAGTIILVQQLEDKQVDFLPGGGTRQGAEASSELAERVNVKKQQKLSKTMPLQRVVTNSIDADVTLPEVPLDNINLPDMGSLGGGRMGSGGFGTGGSGGGFGSGHGMGGMSGMTFKPLMMFGVTMKDVKKIAVVMDVSRSMTRYLPIVVKELDKVAKSSHVVLYFGCGVTELRGKQKIDEKPRLTKDPEFDTYWQVWQGKTPLNTPMEDVKMMKYDPAQPMPLEPIYKLMKERPNTWYVDFCGITYAWTALMSKEVEEADAIYWFADFQDRVDESMMKDVVKRMKARKQKLYIHASTKGRSFEQVVAGMVEPTGGEVIEVELPKN
;
A
#
# COMPACT_ATOMS: atom_id res chain seq x y z
N MET A 1 -27.88 -75.43 -49.63
CA MET A 1 -27.58 -74.24 -50.44
C MET A 1 -28.41 -73.11 -49.85
N ASN A 2 -27.75 -71.99 -49.61
CA ASN A 2 -28.27 -70.67 -49.27
C ASN A 2 -28.49 -70.37 -47.79
N ASP A 3 -27.72 -69.35 -47.40
CA ASP A 3 -27.73 -68.49 -46.23
C ASP A 3 -29.10 -68.22 -45.61
N GLU A 4 -29.14 -68.01 -44.29
CA GLU A 4 -29.88 -66.95 -43.56
C GLU A 4 -30.00 -67.27 -42.04
N PRO A 5 -30.42 -66.33 -41.16
CA PRO A 5 -29.58 -65.27 -40.59
C PRO A 5 -29.71 -65.17 -39.04
N ILE A 6 -28.99 -64.20 -38.48
CA ILE A 6 -28.81 -63.86 -37.06
C ILE A 6 -30.14 -63.47 -36.35
N PRO A 7 -30.35 -63.80 -35.06
CA PRO A 7 -31.63 -63.62 -34.38
C PRO A 7 -31.84 -62.21 -33.83
N VAL A 8 -33.07 -61.71 -33.96
CA VAL A 8 -33.58 -60.55 -33.22
C VAL A 8 -34.50 -61.10 -32.12
N LEU A 9 -34.03 -61.07 -30.86
CA LEU A 9 -34.81 -61.47 -29.70
C LEU A 9 -35.79 -60.35 -29.32
N ALA A 10 -37.07 -60.57 -29.60
CA ALA A 10 -38.18 -59.80 -29.09
C ALA A 10 -38.77 -60.50 -27.85
N VAL A 11 -38.67 -59.79 -26.73
CA VAL A 11 -39.63 -59.63 -25.63
C VAL A 11 -40.48 -60.84 -25.23
N GLU A 12 -40.20 -61.35 -24.02
CA GLU A 12 -41.27 -61.84 -23.15
C GLU A 12 -41.07 -61.28 -21.74
N GLU A 13 -42.09 -60.56 -21.30
CA GLU A 13 -42.20 -59.82 -20.05
C GLU A 13 -42.70 -60.77 -18.95
N THR A 14 -41.85 -61.11 -17.97
CA THR A 14 -42.31 -61.71 -16.70
C THR A 14 -41.60 -61.09 -15.51
N ALA A 15 -42.35 -60.20 -14.85
CA ALA A 15 -42.31 -59.77 -13.45
C ALA A 15 -41.16 -60.28 -12.56
N GLN A 16 -40.31 -59.34 -12.12
CA GLN A 16 -39.59 -59.45 -10.85
C GLN A 16 -40.18 -58.48 -9.83
N THR A 17 -40.71 -59.08 -8.78
CA THR A 17 -41.27 -58.49 -7.57
C THR A 17 -40.23 -57.65 -6.83
N THR A 18 -40.35 -56.32 -6.85
CA THR A 18 -39.68 -55.45 -5.87
C THR A 18 -40.56 -55.30 -4.64
N VAL A 19 -40.12 -55.85 -3.52
CA VAL A 19 -40.66 -55.61 -2.17
C VAL A 19 -40.80 -54.10 -1.91
N PRO A 20 -41.93 -53.59 -1.40
CA PRO A 20 -42.03 -52.19 -1.02
C PRO A 20 -41.25 -51.97 0.28
N ALA A 21 -40.13 -51.24 0.20
CA ALA A 21 -39.52 -50.65 1.39
C ALA A 21 -40.51 -49.63 1.98
N THR A 22 -41.07 -49.96 3.14
CA THR A 22 -41.99 -49.10 3.89
C THR A 22 -41.27 -47.87 4.43
N THR A 23 -41.11 -46.83 3.61
CA THR A 23 -40.76 -45.49 4.12
C THR A 23 -41.98 -44.89 4.81
N ARG A 24 -41.96 -44.89 6.15
CA ARG A 24 -42.90 -44.10 6.96
C ARG A 24 -42.90 -42.65 6.45
N PRO A 25 -44.06 -42.00 6.30
CA PRO A 25 -44.10 -40.62 5.84
C PRO A 25 -43.30 -39.74 6.81
N PRO A 26 -42.38 -38.89 6.33
CA PRO A 26 -41.60 -38.04 7.20
C PRO A 26 -42.52 -37.09 7.97
N ASN A 27 -42.29 -36.94 9.28
CA ASN A 27 -43.04 -36.05 10.14
C ASN A 27 -43.18 -34.66 9.50
N ARG A 28 -44.36 -34.03 9.62
CA ARG A 28 -44.69 -32.76 8.94
C ARG A 28 -43.66 -31.65 9.23
N LEU A 29 -43.08 -31.65 10.43
CA LEU A 29 -41.98 -30.76 10.84
C LEU A 29 -40.69 -30.95 10.03
N VAL A 30 -40.32 -32.19 9.70
CA VAL A 30 -39.12 -32.50 8.90
C VAL A 30 -39.31 -32.05 7.46
N ARG A 31 -40.52 -32.19 6.92
CA ARG A 31 -40.88 -31.66 5.60
C ARG A 31 -40.79 -30.13 5.59
N PHE A 32 -41.43 -29.48 6.54
CA PHE A 32 -41.39 -28.03 6.68
C PHE A 32 -39.97 -27.48 6.87
N TRP A 33 -39.14 -28.12 7.70
CA TRP A 33 -37.74 -27.74 7.91
C TRP A 33 -36.91 -27.88 6.64
N ARG A 34 -37.16 -28.90 5.82
CA ARG A 34 -36.48 -29.09 4.55
C ARG A 34 -36.95 -28.10 3.48
N ASP A 35 -38.24 -27.78 3.47
CA ASP A 35 -38.84 -26.80 2.54
C ASP A 35 -38.40 -25.36 2.86
N LEU A 36 -38.12 -25.05 4.13
CA LEU A 36 -37.49 -23.78 4.55
C LEU A 36 -35.97 -23.71 4.31
N GLY A 37 -35.35 -24.75 3.74
CA GLY A 37 -33.91 -24.78 3.52
C GLY A 37 -33.09 -25.01 4.80
N GLY A 38 -33.64 -25.66 5.82
CA GLY A 38 -32.96 -25.92 7.10
C GLY A 38 -31.64 -26.70 6.99
N GLY A 39 -31.38 -27.36 5.85
CA GLY A 39 -30.08 -27.93 5.52
C GLY A 39 -28.97 -26.88 5.35
N SER A 40 -29.23 -25.75 4.69
CA SER A 40 -28.25 -24.68 4.54
C SER A 40 -28.06 -23.89 5.85
N LEU A 41 -29.13 -23.75 6.63
CA LEU A 41 -29.06 -23.12 7.95
C LEU A 41 -28.20 -23.93 8.93
N THR A 42 -28.40 -25.25 8.99
CA THR A 42 -27.59 -26.13 9.84
C THR A 42 -26.13 -26.19 9.41
N LEU A 43 -25.86 -26.21 8.10
CA LEU A 43 -24.50 -26.12 7.57
C LEU A 43 -23.82 -24.79 7.94
N SER A 44 -24.54 -23.67 7.82
CA SER A 44 -24.02 -22.35 8.19
C SER A 44 -23.67 -22.27 9.68
N ILE A 45 -24.55 -22.77 10.55
CA ILE A 45 -24.32 -22.81 12.00
C ILE A 45 -23.10 -23.69 12.32
N ALA A 46 -22.97 -24.86 11.69
CA ALA A 46 -21.84 -25.76 11.90
C ALA A 46 -20.48 -25.09 11.55
N ILE A 47 -20.43 -24.35 10.44
CA ILE A 47 -19.22 -23.63 10.02
C ILE A 47 -18.85 -22.55 11.05
N HIS A 48 -19.82 -21.76 11.51
CA HIS A 48 -19.55 -20.69 12.48
C HIS A 48 -19.07 -21.24 13.83
N VAL A 49 -19.68 -22.32 14.32
CA VAL A 49 -19.23 -22.99 15.55
C VAL A 49 -17.81 -23.55 15.38
N GLY A 50 -17.50 -24.14 14.22
CA GLY A 50 -16.16 -24.63 13.90
C GLY A 50 -15.09 -23.54 13.94
N VAL A 51 -15.37 -22.38 13.33
CA VAL A 51 -14.45 -21.23 13.34
C VAL A 51 -14.24 -20.69 14.75
N LEU A 52 -15.30 -20.60 15.56
CA LEU A 52 -15.21 -20.12 16.93
C LEU A 52 -14.38 -21.07 17.82
N LEU A 53 -14.57 -22.38 17.70
CA LEU A 53 -13.76 -23.37 18.41
C LEU A 53 -12.29 -23.30 18.00
N PHE A 54 -12.01 -23.19 16.69
CA PHE A 54 -10.64 -23.08 16.19
C PHE A 54 -9.95 -21.81 16.71
N ALA A 55 -10.61 -20.65 16.63
CA ALA A 55 -10.07 -19.40 17.16
C ALA A 55 -9.84 -19.47 18.68
N GLY A 56 -10.76 -20.08 19.43
CA GLY A 56 -10.62 -20.29 20.87
C GLY A 56 -9.40 -21.15 21.24
N THR A 57 -9.12 -22.21 20.48
CA THR A 57 -7.95 -23.07 20.73
C THR A 57 -6.62 -22.34 20.50
N ILE A 58 -6.53 -21.48 19.48
CA ILE A 58 -5.31 -20.69 19.22
C ILE A 58 -5.03 -19.72 20.36
N ILE A 59 -6.08 -19.02 20.83
CA ILE A 59 -5.94 -18.06 21.94
C ILE A 59 -5.50 -18.79 23.22
N LEU A 60 -6.04 -19.98 23.49
CA LEU A 60 -5.67 -20.76 24.67
C LEU A 60 -4.21 -21.22 24.63
N VAL A 61 -3.71 -21.68 23.48
CA VAL A 61 -2.32 -22.11 23.32
C VAL A 61 -1.36 -20.92 23.46
N GLN A 62 -1.71 -19.76 22.91
CA GLN A 62 -0.91 -18.54 23.01
C GLN A 62 -0.78 -18.00 24.44
N GLN A 63 -1.74 -18.29 25.33
CA GLN A 63 -1.68 -17.85 26.72
C GLN A 63 -0.91 -18.78 27.65
N LEU A 64 -0.52 -19.98 27.19
CA LEU A 64 0.24 -20.95 27.99
C LEU A 64 1.75 -20.98 27.68
N GLU A 65 2.20 -20.29 26.62
CA GLU A 65 3.62 -20.14 26.29
C GLU A 65 4.20 -18.85 26.90
N ASP A 66 4.65 -18.94 28.16
CA ASP A 66 5.50 -17.90 28.75
C ASP A 66 6.88 -17.94 28.07
N LYS A 67 7.13 -16.97 27.19
CA LYS A 67 8.43 -16.75 26.55
C LYS A 67 9.44 -16.28 27.59
N GLN A 68 10.22 -17.20 28.16
CA GLN A 68 11.41 -16.84 28.92
C GLN A 68 12.44 -16.18 27.99
N VAL A 69 12.68 -14.90 28.22
CA VAL A 69 13.72 -14.11 27.57
C VAL A 69 14.94 -14.05 28.50
N ASP A 70 16.02 -14.68 28.04
CA ASP A 70 17.33 -14.72 28.70
C ASP A 70 18.10 -13.43 28.39
N PHE A 71 18.29 -12.59 29.41
CA PHE A 71 18.94 -11.29 29.30
C PHE A 71 20.32 -11.32 29.96
N LEU A 72 21.31 -11.89 29.28
CA LEU A 72 22.71 -11.62 29.58
C LEU A 72 23.49 -11.33 28.28
N PRO A 73 24.24 -10.22 28.23
CA PRO A 73 25.11 -9.93 27.09
C PRO A 73 26.34 -10.81 27.19
N GLY A 74 26.34 -11.91 26.45
CA GLY A 74 27.49 -12.79 26.28
C GLY A 74 27.37 -14.17 26.94
N GLY A 75 26.87 -15.12 26.16
CA GLY A 75 27.42 -16.48 26.16
C GLY A 75 26.77 -17.52 27.08
N GLY A 76 25.94 -18.37 26.47
CA GLY A 76 25.65 -19.73 26.97
C GLY A 76 25.48 -20.75 25.84
N THR A 77 25.08 -20.30 24.63
CA THR A 77 24.92 -21.16 23.46
C THR A 77 25.97 -20.87 22.40
N ARG A 78 26.39 -21.91 21.67
CA ARG A 78 27.35 -21.83 20.56
C ARG A 78 26.98 -20.77 19.51
N GLN A 79 25.67 -20.55 19.34
CA GLN A 79 25.10 -19.55 18.45
C GLN A 79 25.28 -18.10 18.93
N GLY A 80 25.28 -17.86 20.25
CA GLY A 80 25.55 -16.54 20.83
C GLY A 80 27.01 -16.11 20.73
N ALA A 81 27.93 -17.08 20.80
CA ALA A 81 29.36 -16.86 20.57
C ALA A 81 29.65 -16.50 19.10
N GLU A 82 29.02 -17.20 18.16
CA GLU A 82 29.13 -16.90 16.72
C GLU A 82 28.56 -15.51 16.38
N ALA A 83 27.37 -15.17 16.90
CA ALA A 83 26.77 -13.86 16.71
C ALA A 83 27.61 -12.70 17.29
N SER A 84 28.29 -12.94 18.42
CA SER A 84 29.17 -11.93 19.04
C SER A 84 30.46 -11.73 18.24
N SER A 85 31.00 -12.81 17.66
CA SER A 85 32.16 -12.74 16.76
C SER A 85 31.83 -12.03 15.44
N GLU A 86 30.66 -12.29 14.86
CA GLU A 86 30.21 -11.66 13.62
C GLU A 86 29.92 -10.17 13.83
N LEU A 87 29.36 -9.79 14.99
CA LEU A 87 29.15 -8.39 15.35
C LEU A 87 30.48 -7.65 15.52
N ALA A 88 31.47 -8.27 16.18
CA ALA A 88 32.80 -7.70 16.35
C ALA A 88 33.50 -7.50 14.99
N GLU A 89 33.40 -8.47 14.07
CA GLU A 89 33.94 -8.36 12.72
C GLU A 89 33.26 -7.23 11.92
N ARG A 90 31.92 -7.14 11.96
CA ARG A 90 31.17 -6.06 11.30
C ARG A 90 31.52 -4.68 11.85
N VAL A 91 31.78 -4.56 13.15
CA VAL A 91 32.20 -3.29 13.77
C VAL A 91 33.61 -2.92 13.32
N ASN A 92 34.53 -3.87 13.26
CA ASN A 92 35.89 -3.64 12.77
C ASN A 92 35.93 -3.23 11.29
N VAL A 93 35.14 -3.89 10.42
CA VAL A 93 35.01 -3.52 9.00
C VAL A 93 34.41 -2.11 8.86
N LYS A 94 33.37 -1.76 9.62
CA LYS A 94 32.79 -0.40 9.60
C LYS A 94 33.78 0.66 10.09
N LYS A 95 34.64 0.34 11.06
CA LYS A 95 35.69 1.24 11.56
C LYS A 95 36.76 1.46 10.50
N GLN A 96 37.20 0.40 9.81
CA GLN A 96 38.15 0.50 8.70
C GLN A 96 37.59 1.32 7.52
N GLN A 97 36.32 1.10 7.14
CA GLN A 97 35.66 1.86 6.06
C GLN A 97 35.45 3.35 6.39
N LYS A 98 35.28 3.69 7.68
CA LYS A 98 35.24 5.10 8.10
C LYS A 98 36.64 5.73 8.04
N LEU A 99 37.67 5.02 8.50
CA LEU A 99 39.06 5.50 8.44
C LEU A 99 39.57 5.68 7.01
N SER A 100 39.19 4.80 6.08
CA SER A 100 39.55 4.94 4.66
C SER A 100 38.84 6.10 3.97
N LYS A 101 37.71 6.58 4.51
CA LYS A 101 36.98 7.76 3.99
C LYS A 101 37.46 9.08 4.57
N THR A 102 38.21 9.07 5.67
CA THR A 102 38.67 10.28 6.37
C THR A 102 40.16 10.57 6.18
N MET A 103 40.85 9.93 5.24
CA MET A 103 42.20 10.37 4.84
C MET A 103 42.12 11.29 3.62
N PRO A 104 42.08 12.63 3.80
CA PRO A 104 42.31 13.53 2.68
C PRO A 104 43.77 13.40 2.26
N LEU A 105 44.02 12.73 1.15
CA LEU A 105 45.27 12.88 0.39
C LEU A 105 45.27 14.27 -0.25
N GLN A 106 45.41 15.33 0.55
CA GLN A 106 45.85 16.62 0.04
C GLN A 106 47.34 16.49 -0.28
N ARG A 107 47.63 16.09 -1.52
CA ARG A 107 48.98 16.17 -2.06
C ARG A 107 49.30 17.65 -2.28
N VAL A 108 49.91 18.28 -1.29
CA VAL A 108 50.46 19.64 -1.43
C VAL A 108 51.62 19.55 -2.42
N VAL A 109 51.44 20.13 -3.61
CA VAL A 109 52.50 20.31 -4.60
C VAL A 109 52.92 21.77 -4.51
N THR A 110 54.12 22.03 -4.01
CA THR A 110 54.76 23.36 -4.07
C THR A 110 55.56 23.48 -5.36
N ASN A 111 55.26 24.49 -6.17
CA ASN A 111 55.99 24.81 -7.41
C ASN A 111 56.93 26.01 -7.22
N SER A 112 57.69 26.05 -6.12
CA SER A 112 58.70 27.10 -5.91
C SER A 112 59.72 26.68 -4.85
N ILE A 113 61.00 26.95 -5.14
CA ILE A 113 62.17 26.51 -4.36
C ILE A 113 62.39 27.33 -3.07
N ASP A 114 61.68 28.45 -2.86
CA ASP A 114 61.90 29.38 -1.74
C ASP A 114 60.65 29.70 -0.89
N ALA A 115 59.72 28.76 -0.70
CA ALA A 115 58.59 28.98 0.22
C ALA A 115 58.89 28.41 1.61
N ASP A 116 59.25 29.29 2.55
CA ASP A 116 59.24 29.00 3.99
C ASP A 116 57.77 28.94 4.46
N VAL A 117 57.29 27.71 4.72
CA VAL A 117 55.92 27.45 5.15
C VAL A 117 55.95 27.06 6.62
N THR A 118 55.63 28.00 7.50
CA THR A 118 55.36 27.71 8.91
C THR A 118 53.95 27.13 9.04
N LEU A 119 53.87 25.91 9.55
CA LEU A 119 52.60 25.25 9.88
C LEU A 119 52.12 25.74 11.26
N PRO A 120 50.82 26.01 11.44
CA PRO A 120 50.26 26.22 12.77
C PRO A 120 50.28 24.90 13.57
N GLU A 121 50.93 24.92 14.74
CA GLU A 121 50.90 23.81 15.71
C GLU A 121 49.48 23.60 16.23
N VAL A 122 48.91 22.45 15.91
CA VAL A 122 47.64 21.98 16.50
C VAL A 122 48.01 20.93 17.56
N PRO A 123 47.58 21.06 18.83
CA PRO A 123 47.95 20.12 19.89
C PRO A 123 47.43 18.71 19.59
N LEU A 124 48.33 17.72 19.56
CA LEU A 124 48.06 16.32 19.20
C LEU A 124 47.60 15.44 20.38
N ASP A 125 47.11 16.02 21.46
CA ASP A 125 46.98 15.29 22.74
C ASP A 125 45.80 14.29 22.84
N ASN A 126 45.02 14.03 21.78
CA ASN A 126 43.89 13.08 21.86
C ASN A 126 43.73 12.12 20.67
N ILE A 127 44.80 11.82 19.92
CA ILE A 127 44.75 10.80 18.86
C ILE A 127 45.38 9.49 19.36
N ASN A 128 44.53 8.58 19.85
CA ASN A 128 44.91 7.22 20.22
C ASN A 128 45.01 6.35 18.94
N LEU A 129 46.19 6.29 18.34
CA LEU A 129 46.51 5.41 17.21
C LEU A 129 46.80 3.99 17.71
N PRO A 130 46.12 2.94 17.20
CA PRO A 130 46.47 1.56 17.50
C PRO A 130 47.76 1.14 16.77
N ASP A 131 48.56 0.36 17.49
CA ASP A 131 49.88 -0.18 17.17
C ASP A 131 49.98 -0.83 15.77
N MET A 132 50.91 -0.32 14.95
CA MET A 132 51.19 -0.83 13.61
C MET A 132 52.20 -1.99 13.66
N GLY A 133 51.74 -3.15 14.10
CA GLY A 133 52.57 -4.35 14.24
C GLY A 133 52.55 -5.36 13.08
N SER A 134 51.86 -5.13 11.95
CA SER A 134 51.75 -6.19 10.92
C SER A 134 51.52 -5.70 9.48
N LEU A 135 52.23 -4.65 9.06
CA LEU A 135 52.28 -4.24 7.64
C LEU A 135 53.65 -4.60 7.04
N GLY A 136 53.84 -5.86 6.67
CA GLY A 136 55.06 -6.33 6.02
C GLY A 136 54.83 -7.62 5.23
N GLY A 137 54.41 -7.50 3.98
CA GLY A 137 54.21 -8.67 3.12
C GLY A 137 53.53 -8.30 1.81
N GLY A 138 54.30 -7.71 0.90
CA GLY A 138 53.80 -7.20 -0.38
C GLY A 138 53.18 -8.26 -1.29
N ARG A 139 52.33 -7.78 -2.20
CA ARG A 139 52.23 -8.29 -3.58
C ARG A 139 51.63 -7.21 -4.46
N MET A 140 52.53 -6.44 -5.04
CA MET A 140 52.32 -5.67 -6.25
C MET A 140 52.19 -6.66 -7.41
N GLY A 141 51.15 -6.53 -8.22
CA GLY A 141 50.96 -7.41 -9.37
C GLY A 141 49.68 -7.13 -10.16
N SER A 142 49.77 -6.18 -11.08
CA SER A 142 49.15 -6.25 -12.41
C SER A 142 47.62 -6.13 -12.54
N GLY A 143 47.19 -4.95 -12.98
CA GLY A 143 46.34 -4.86 -14.17
C GLY A 143 44.91 -4.35 -13.97
N GLY A 144 44.62 -3.20 -14.58
CA GLY A 144 43.31 -2.96 -15.17
C GLY A 144 42.39 -1.99 -14.42
N PHE A 145 42.61 -0.70 -14.65
CA PHE A 145 41.53 0.29 -14.67
C PHE A 145 40.50 -0.10 -15.74
N GLY A 146 39.20 -0.07 -15.40
CA GLY A 146 38.14 0.12 -16.41
C GLY A 146 36.85 -0.67 -16.19
N THR A 147 35.77 0.08 -15.98
CA THR A 147 34.39 -0.18 -16.45
C THR A 147 33.68 -1.45 -15.97
N GLY A 148 32.68 -1.28 -15.09
CA GLY A 148 31.69 -2.32 -14.82
C GLY A 148 30.93 -2.16 -13.51
N GLY A 149 30.38 -0.97 -13.24
CA GLY A 149 29.48 -0.77 -12.11
C GLY A 149 28.15 -1.48 -12.34
N SER A 150 28.08 -2.77 -12.00
CA SER A 150 26.83 -3.51 -11.90
C SER A 150 26.13 -3.15 -10.59
N GLY A 151 25.02 -2.41 -10.70
CA GLY A 151 24.10 -2.17 -9.60
C GLY A 151 23.56 -3.49 -9.05
N GLY A 152 24.05 -3.88 -7.87
CA GLY A 152 23.52 -5.01 -7.12
C GLY A 152 22.16 -4.65 -6.54
N GLY A 153 21.10 -5.17 -7.17
CA GLY A 153 19.75 -5.14 -6.63
C GLY A 153 19.68 -5.83 -5.27
N PHE A 154 18.93 -5.24 -4.35
CA PHE A 154 18.55 -5.89 -3.10
C PHE A 154 17.60 -7.05 -3.42
N GLY A 155 18.02 -8.26 -3.04
CA GLY A 155 17.39 -9.52 -3.40
C GLY A 155 15.94 -9.66 -2.93
N SER A 156 15.14 -10.27 -3.80
CA SER A 156 13.85 -10.86 -3.50
C SER A 156 14.03 -12.15 -2.69
N GLY A 157 14.00 -12.05 -1.36
CA GLY A 157 13.90 -13.21 -0.48
C GLY A 157 12.47 -13.39 -0.01
N HIS A 158 11.71 -14.28 -0.64
CA HIS A 158 10.48 -14.83 -0.05
C HIS A 158 10.88 -15.84 1.03
N GLY A 159 11.04 -15.38 2.27
CA GLY A 159 11.28 -16.22 3.44
C GLY A 159 10.12 -16.10 4.42
N MET A 160 9.21 -17.09 4.40
CA MET A 160 8.17 -17.26 5.39
C MET A 160 8.79 -17.91 6.65
N GLY A 161 9.21 -17.08 7.59
CA GLY A 161 9.71 -17.50 8.91
C GLY A 161 9.32 -16.43 9.93
N GLY A 162 8.36 -16.73 10.79
CA GLY A 162 7.97 -15.81 11.87
C GLY A 162 9.12 -15.60 12.83
N MET A 163 9.40 -14.35 13.23
CA MET A 163 10.27 -14.08 14.39
C MET A 163 10.19 -12.62 14.85
N SER A 164 9.89 -12.49 16.14
CA SER A 164 10.25 -11.39 17.05
C SER A 164 11.48 -10.61 16.57
N GLY A 165 11.30 -9.32 16.24
CA GLY A 165 12.42 -8.43 15.87
C GLY A 165 12.32 -7.75 14.50
N MET A 166 11.14 -7.67 13.88
CA MET A 166 10.95 -6.80 12.71
C MET A 166 11.23 -5.34 13.11
N THR A 167 12.39 -4.82 12.71
CA THR A 167 12.58 -3.39 12.54
C THR A 167 11.62 -2.95 11.45
N PHE A 168 10.41 -2.55 11.84
CA PHE A 168 9.47 -1.88 10.94
C PHE A 168 10.19 -0.65 10.40
N LYS A 169 10.59 -0.69 9.12
CA LYS A 169 10.99 0.53 8.43
C LYS A 169 9.75 1.42 8.42
N PRO A 170 9.81 2.62 9.02
CA PRO A 170 8.68 3.52 8.99
C PRO A 170 8.29 3.81 7.54
N LEU A 171 7.00 3.81 7.24
CA LEU A 171 6.53 4.20 5.91
C LEU A 171 6.85 5.68 5.72
N MET A 172 7.51 6.03 4.62
CA MET A 172 7.89 7.43 4.33
C MET A 172 7.26 7.88 3.02
N MET A 173 6.70 9.08 2.99
CA MET A 173 6.22 9.72 1.76
C MET A 173 6.85 11.10 1.69
N PHE A 174 7.55 11.39 0.59
CA PHE A 174 8.23 12.68 0.41
C PHE A 174 9.23 13.00 1.53
N GLY A 175 9.89 11.98 2.07
CA GLY A 175 10.83 12.14 3.20
C GLY A 175 10.18 12.36 4.57
N VAL A 176 8.85 12.47 4.64
CA VAL A 176 8.12 12.54 5.92
C VAL A 176 7.81 11.13 6.40
N THR A 177 8.16 10.85 7.66
CA THR A 177 7.89 9.56 8.28
C THR A 177 6.46 9.48 8.81
N MET A 178 5.71 8.51 8.31
CA MET A 178 4.36 8.20 8.76
C MET A 178 4.42 7.36 10.05
N LYS A 179 4.12 7.99 11.19
CA LYS A 179 4.20 7.35 12.52
C LYS A 179 3.17 6.23 12.68
N ASP A 180 3.63 5.04 13.02
CA ASP A 180 2.81 3.84 13.28
C ASP A 180 1.89 3.42 12.11
N VAL A 181 2.27 3.74 10.88
CA VAL A 181 1.49 3.39 9.67
C VAL A 181 2.11 2.17 9.00
N LYS A 182 1.33 1.10 8.81
CA LYS A 182 1.74 -0.11 8.07
C LYS A 182 1.09 -0.18 6.70
N LYS A 183 -0.18 0.22 6.61
CA LYS A 183 -0.95 0.28 5.36
C LYS A 183 -1.35 1.72 5.06
N ILE A 184 -1.05 2.17 3.84
CA ILE A 184 -1.43 3.49 3.33
C ILE A 184 -2.42 3.34 2.18
N ALA A 185 -3.40 4.24 2.12
CA ALA A 185 -4.20 4.50 0.93
C ALA A 185 -4.05 5.97 0.54
N VAL A 186 -4.21 6.26 -0.74
CA VAL A 186 -4.04 7.60 -1.29
C VAL A 186 -5.35 8.06 -1.92
N VAL A 187 -5.83 9.24 -1.54
CA VAL A 187 -6.94 9.93 -2.19
C VAL A 187 -6.38 11.13 -2.93
N MET A 188 -6.70 11.29 -4.20
CA MET A 188 -6.10 12.32 -5.05
C MET A 188 -7.16 13.12 -5.78
N ASP A 189 -7.05 14.44 -5.69
CA ASP A 189 -7.76 15.34 -6.58
C ASP A 189 -7.21 15.19 -8.02
N VAL A 190 -8.09 14.87 -8.95
CA VAL A 190 -7.81 14.75 -10.39
C VAL A 190 -8.37 15.90 -11.21
N SER A 191 -8.73 17.00 -10.56
CA SER A 191 -9.08 18.24 -11.24
C SER A 191 -7.96 18.69 -12.20
N ARG A 192 -8.32 19.52 -13.17
CA ARG A 192 -7.40 19.92 -14.27
C ARG A 192 -6.13 20.60 -13.75
N SER A 193 -6.21 21.34 -12.65
CA SER A 193 -5.06 21.95 -11.97
C SER A 193 -4.15 20.92 -11.28
N MET A 194 -4.72 19.81 -10.84
CA MET A 194 -4.04 18.80 -10.04
C MET A 194 -3.44 17.65 -10.84
N THR A 195 -3.96 17.40 -12.04
CA THR A 195 -3.62 16.22 -12.86
C THR A 195 -2.12 16.08 -13.15
N ARG A 196 -1.41 17.20 -13.35
CA ARG A 196 0.03 17.18 -13.63
C ARG A 196 0.89 16.62 -12.49
N TYR A 197 0.38 16.66 -11.26
CA TYR A 197 1.10 16.19 -10.07
C TYR A 197 0.88 14.70 -9.80
N LEU A 198 -0.14 14.09 -10.41
CA LEU A 198 -0.50 12.70 -10.13
C LEU A 198 0.68 11.72 -10.33
N PRO A 199 1.49 11.83 -11.41
CA PRO A 199 2.62 10.94 -11.61
C PRO A 199 3.68 11.05 -10.51
N ILE A 200 3.87 12.23 -9.91
CA ILE A 200 4.88 12.47 -8.88
C ILE A 200 4.48 11.75 -7.60
N VAL A 201 3.22 11.91 -7.18
CA VAL A 201 2.67 11.27 -5.97
C VAL A 201 2.60 9.76 -6.14
N VAL A 202 2.13 9.26 -7.29
CA VAL A 202 2.11 7.81 -7.56
C VAL A 202 3.52 7.22 -7.57
N LYS A 203 4.49 7.90 -8.19
CA LYS A 203 5.89 7.43 -8.19
C LYS A 203 6.47 7.39 -6.79
N GLU A 204 6.12 8.34 -5.93
CA GLU A 204 6.56 8.32 -4.53
C GLU A 204 5.90 7.19 -3.74
N LEU A 205 4.58 7.02 -3.91
CA LEU A 205 3.81 5.94 -3.31
C LEU A 205 4.34 4.57 -3.71
N ASP A 206 4.65 4.37 -4.99
CA ASP A 206 5.09 3.07 -5.51
C ASP A 206 6.49 2.66 -5.01
N LYS A 207 7.31 3.61 -4.53
CA LYS A 207 8.58 3.29 -3.84
C LYS A 207 8.35 2.62 -2.49
N VAL A 208 7.24 2.92 -1.83
CA VAL A 208 6.98 2.49 -0.45
C VAL A 208 5.86 1.47 -0.31
N ALA A 209 4.83 1.55 -1.16
CA ALA A 209 3.65 0.70 -1.10
C ALA A 209 2.99 0.55 -2.48
N LYS A 210 3.64 -0.11 -3.43
CA LYS A 210 3.12 -0.30 -4.81
C LYS A 210 1.71 -0.92 -4.91
N SER A 211 1.33 -1.77 -3.95
CA SER A 211 0.02 -2.42 -3.90
C SER A 211 -1.06 -1.61 -3.16
N SER A 212 -0.72 -0.42 -2.64
CA SER A 212 -1.67 0.47 -1.96
C SER A 212 -2.79 0.91 -2.88
N HIS A 213 -3.93 1.21 -2.26
CA HIS A 213 -5.11 1.70 -2.96
C HIS A 213 -4.92 3.17 -3.28
N VAL A 214 -5.22 3.56 -4.51
CA VAL A 214 -5.30 4.96 -4.96
C VAL A 214 -6.75 5.20 -5.36
N VAL A 215 -7.38 6.23 -4.81
CA VAL A 215 -8.74 6.64 -5.18
C VAL A 215 -8.69 8.04 -5.78
N LEU A 216 -9.06 8.12 -7.05
CA LEU A 216 -9.15 9.36 -7.81
C LEU A 216 -10.52 10.00 -7.59
N TYR A 217 -10.54 11.28 -7.25
CA TYR A 217 -11.76 12.06 -7.06
C TYR A 217 -11.57 13.44 -7.70
N PHE A 218 -12.65 14.05 -8.23
CA PHE A 218 -12.57 15.36 -8.86
C PHE A 218 -12.90 16.47 -7.86
N GLY A 219 -11.95 17.34 -7.54
CA GLY A 219 -12.07 18.37 -6.51
C GLY A 219 -11.67 17.87 -5.13
N CYS A 220 -11.92 18.70 -4.11
CA CYS A 220 -11.53 18.42 -2.73
C CYS A 220 -12.53 18.89 -1.67
N GLY A 221 -13.71 19.38 -2.09
CA GLY A 221 -14.67 19.90 -1.13
C GLY A 221 -15.30 18.77 -0.30
N VAL A 222 -15.75 19.16 0.89
CA VAL A 222 -16.34 18.25 1.88
C VAL A 222 -17.63 18.91 2.37
N THR A 223 -18.70 18.78 1.59
CA THR A 223 -19.99 19.41 1.88
C THR A 223 -21.10 18.39 2.07
N GLU A 224 -22.15 18.79 2.79
CA GLU A 224 -23.38 18.00 2.85
C GLU A 224 -24.08 17.94 1.49
N LEU A 225 -24.85 16.88 1.28
CA LEU A 225 -25.73 16.76 0.12
C LEU A 225 -26.82 17.83 0.19
N ARG A 226 -27.00 18.58 -0.89
CA ARG A 226 -28.07 19.56 -0.99
C ARG A 226 -29.36 18.90 -1.45
N GLY A 227 -30.38 18.90 -0.58
CA GLY A 227 -31.73 18.45 -0.92
C GLY A 227 -31.82 16.95 -1.21
N LYS A 228 -32.51 16.56 -2.29
CA LYS A 228 -32.75 15.15 -2.67
C LYS A 228 -31.69 14.58 -3.62
N GLN A 229 -30.52 15.22 -3.72
CA GLN A 229 -29.47 14.79 -4.63
C GLN A 229 -28.97 13.40 -4.25
N LYS A 230 -29.08 12.45 -5.18
CA LYS A 230 -28.41 11.15 -5.08
C LYS A 230 -27.09 11.26 -5.82
N ILE A 231 -25.98 11.03 -5.14
CA ILE A 231 -24.67 10.92 -5.76
C ILE A 231 -24.27 9.44 -5.84
N ASP A 232 -23.53 9.09 -6.87
CA ASP A 232 -22.86 7.79 -6.91
C ASP A 232 -21.60 7.88 -6.04
N GLU A 233 -21.62 7.18 -4.92
CA GLU A 233 -20.53 7.18 -3.94
C GLU A 233 -19.53 6.04 -4.20
N LYS A 234 -19.82 5.15 -5.16
CA LYS A 234 -19.09 3.89 -5.28
C LYS A 234 -17.85 4.06 -6.17
N PRO A 235 -16.63 3.85 -5.64
CA PRO A 235 -15.45 3.80 -6.47
C PRO A 235 -15.50 2.62 -7.46
N ARG A 236 -14.99 2.84 -8.66
CA ARG A 236 -14.84 1.84 -9.73
C ARG A 236 -13.38 1.71 -10.12
N LEU A 237 -12.99 0.58 -10.70
CA LEU A 237 -11.59 0.38 -11.07
C LEU A 237 -11.28 1.22 -12.30
N THR A 238 -10.10 1.83 -12.32
CA THR A 238 -9.61 2.54 -13.52
C THR A 238 -9.42 1.64 -14.75
N LYS A 239 -9.40 0.32 -14.54
CA LYS A 239 -9.39 -0.69 -15.62
C LYS A 239 -10.76 -0.85 -16.29
N ASP A 240 -11.83 -0.39 -15.65
CA ASP A 240 -13.16 -0.47 -16.21
C ASP A 240 -13.26 0.43 -17.46
N PRO A 241 -13.93 0.00 -18.55
CA PRO A 241 -14.02 0.80 -19.78
C PRO A 241 -14.65 2.19 -19.58
N GLU A 242 -15.48 2.34 -18.55
CA GLU A 242 -16.08 3.62 -18.17
C GLU A 242 -15.05 4.67 -17.76
N PHE A 243 -13.87 4.25 -17.29
CA PHE A 243 -12.79 5.16 -16.94
C PHE A 243 -12.31 5.99 -18.15
N ASP A 244 -12.44 5.46 -19.37
CA ASP A 244 -12.05 6.15 -20.60
C ASP A 244 -12.98 7.32 -20.89
N THR A 245 -14.28 7.11 -20.62
CA THR A 245 -15.29 8.15 -20.71
C THR A 245 -15.04 9.20 -19.64
N TYR A 246 -14.87 8.77 -18.38
CA TYR A 246 -14.57 9.66 -17.26
C TYR A 246 -13.38 10.56 -17.56
N TRP A 247 -12.25 9.97 -17.97
CA TRP A 247 -11.04 10.73 -18.20
C TRP A 247 -11.18 11.68 -19.37
N GLN A 248 -11.68 11.21 -20.52
CA GLN A 248 -11.81 12.04 -21.71
C GLN A 248 -12.76 13.22 -21.50
N VAL A 249 -13.88 13.01 -20.80
CA VAL A 249 -14.88 14.04 -20.54
C VAL A 249 -14.34 15.07 -19.55
N TRP A 250 -13.86 14.64 -18.38
CA TRP A 250 -13.59 15.57 -17.27
C TRP A 250 -12.23 16.27 -17.40
N GLN A 251 -11.25 15.56 -17.95
CA GLN A 251 -9.93 16.13 -18.26
C GLN A 251 -9.90 16.84 -19.61
N GLY A 252 -10.97 16.69 -20.40
CA GLY A 252 -11.17 17.40 -21.66
C GLY A 252 -11.61 18.85 -21.46
N LYS A 253 -12.48 19.34 -22.35
CA LYS A 253 -12.99 20.72 -22.34
C LYS A 253 -14.40 20.86 -21.77
N THR A 254 -15.00 19.76 -21.31
CA THR A 254 -16.38 19.74 -20.82
C THR A 254 -16.57 20.72 -19.66
N PRO A 255 -17.62 21.54 -19.65
CA PRO A 255 -17.91 22.42 -18.52
C PRO A 255 -18.21 21.60 -17.24
N LEU A 256 -17.66 22.01 -16.10
CA LEU A 256 -17.88 21.31 -14.81
C LEU A 256 -19.30 21.49 -14.25
N ASN A 257 -20.06 22.44 -14.80
CA ASN A 257 -21.45 22.73 -14.45
C ASN A 257 -22.47 22.03 -15.38
N THR A 258 -22.04 21.01 -16.12
CA THR A 258 -22.92 20.24 -17.01
C THR A 258 -23.99 19.50 -16.20
N PRO A 259 -25.29 19.59 -16.56
CA PRO A 259 -26.36 18.85 -15.89
C PRO A 259 -26.11 17.34 -15.86
N MET A 260 -26.51 16.69 -14.76
CA MET A 260 -26.27 15.25 -14.53
C MET A 260 -26.91 14.35 -15.61
N GLU A 261 -28.05 14.76 -16.19
CA GLU A 261 -28.69 13.98 -17.26
C GLU A 261 -27.85 14.01 -18.54
N ASP A 262 -27.20 15.13 -18.85
CA ASP A 262 -26.31 15.24 -20.01
C ASP A 262 -25.02 14.45 -19.77
N VAL A 263 -24.49 14.47 -18.53
CA VAL A 263 -23.33 13.66 -18.13
C VAL A 263 -23.55 12.17 -18.40
N LYS A 264 -24.73 11.63 -18.06
CA LYS A 264 -25.06 10.22 -18.31
C LYS A 264 -25.11 9.85 -19.81
N MET A 265 -25.33 10.83 -20.68
CA MET A 265 -25.34 10.62 -22.13
C MET A 265 -23.94 10.69 -22.74
N MET A 266 -22.95 11.26 -22.03
CA MET A 266 -21.58 11.34 -22.50
C MET A 266 -20.95 9.95 -22.53
N LYS A 267 -20.28 9.65 -23.63
CA LYS A 267 -19.57 8.39 -23.85
C LYS A 267 -18.20 8.67 -24.42
N TYR A 268 -17.28 7.76 -24.18
CA TYR A 268 -15.96 7.78 -24.80
C TYR A 268 -16.09 7.84 -26.33
N ASP A 269 -15.43 8.83 -26.92
CA ASP A 269 -15.29 9.01 -28.36
C ASP A 269 -13.85 8.64 -28.78
N PRO A 270 -13.64 7.48 -29.41
CA PRO A 270 -12.31 7.06 -29.86
C PRO A 270 -11.73 7.94 -30.96
N ALA A 271 -12.54 8.77 -31.64
CA ALA A 271 -12.04 9.70 -32.66
C ALA A 271 -11.38 10.95 -32.04
N GLN A 272 -11.63 11.24 -30.76
CA GLN A 272 -11.03 12.38 -30.06
C GLN A 272 -9.75 11.95 -29.32
N PRO A 273 -8.69 12.79 -29.31
CA PRO A 273 -7.47 12.49 -28.58
C PRO A 273 -7.74 12.40 -27.08
N MET A 274 -7.08 11.46 -26.41
CA MET A 274 -7.16 11.32 -24.95
C MET A 274 -6.41 12.49 -24.28
N PRO A 275 -7.07 13.31 -23.44
CA PRO A 275 -6.40 14.38 -22.71
C PRO A 275 -5.31 13.81 -21.79
N LEU A 276 -4.10 14.38 -21.84
CA LEU A 276 -2.99 13.98 -20.97
C LEU A 276 -2.74 12.46 -21.00
N GLU A 277 -2.75 11.87 -22.20
CA GLU A 277 -2.65 10.42 -22.44
C GLU A 277 -1.57 9.69 -21.62
N PRO A 278 -0.34 10.22 -21.41
CA PRO A 278 0.65 9.54 -20.58
C PRO A 278 0.21 9.36 -19.12
N ILE A 279 -0.50 10.35 -18.56
CA ILE A 279 -0.99 10.30 -17.18
C ILE A 279 -2.19 9.37 -17.09
N TYR A 280 -3.09 9.43 -18.07
CA TYR A 280 -4.20 8.49 -18.20
C TYR A 280 -3.71 7.03 -18.19
N LYS A 281 -2.74 6.69 -19.04
CA LYS A 281 -2.16 5.34 -19.11
C LYS A 281 -1.56 4.93 -17.77
N LEU A 282 -0.80 5.82 -17.13
CA LEU A 282 -0.23 5.56 -15.81
C LEU A 282 -1.32 5.19 -14.78
N MET A 283 -2.41 5.96 -14.72
CA MET A 283 -3.49 5.69 -13.76
C MET A 283 -4.25 4.41 -14.10
N LYS A 284 -4.54 4.15 -15.38
CA LYS A 284 -5.26 2.97 -15.85
C LYS A 284 -4.49 1.67 -15.65
N GLU A 285 -3.18 1.70 -15.85
CA GLU A 285 -2.32 0.52 -15.75
C GLU A 285 -1.93 0.20 -14.30
N ARG A 286 -1.88 1.21 -13.43
CA ARG A 286 -1.51 1.01 -12.03
C ARG A 286 -2.53 0.10 -11.31
N PRO A 287 -2.10 -0.98 -10.64
CA PRO A 287 -3.00 -1.85 -9.89
C PRO A 287 -3.66 -1.12 -8.71
N ASN A 288 -4.84 -1.59 -8.29
CA ASN A 288 -5.57 -1.05 -7.13
C ASN A 288 -5.84 0.46 -7.21
N THR A 289 -6.00 0.98 -8.43
CA THR A 289 -6.38 2.36 -8.69
C THR A 289 -7.86 2.42 -9.02
N TRP A 290 -8.58 3.19 -8.24
CA TRP A 290 -10.02 3.38 -8.28
C TRP A 290 -10.33 4.83 -8.62
N TYR A 291 -11.53 5.09 -9.12
CA TYR A 291 -12.03 6.44 -9.32
C TYR A 291 -13.49 6.52 -8.86
N VAL A 292 -13.88 7.66 -8.32
CA VAL A 292 -15.29 8.00 -8.13
C VAL A 292 -15.74 8.81 -9.34
N ASP A 293 -16.89 8.47 -9.89
CA ASP A 293 -17.44 9.23 -11.02
C ASP A 293 -17.70 10.68 -10.64
N PHE A 294 -17.80 11.55 -11.65
CA PHE A 294 -18.01 12.96 -11.41
C PHE A 294 -19.41 13.21 -10.83
N CYS A 295 -19.44 13.53 -9.54
CA CYS A 295 -20.65 13.94 -8.82
C CYS A 295 -20.61 15.41 -8.38
N GLY A 296 -19.66 16.19 -8.91
CA GLY A 296 -19.33 17.55 -8.49
C GLY A 296 -17.96 17.62 -7.81
N ILE A 297 -17.58 18.81 -7.35
CA ILE A 297 -16.25 19.08 -6.76
C ILE A 297 -16.24 19.06 -5.22
N THR A 298 -17.40 18.82 -4.61
CA THR A 298 -17.64 19.09 -3.18
C THR A 298 -17.90 17.85 -2.33
N TYR A 299 -17.75 16.65 -2.89
CA TYR A 299 -18.10 15.39 -2.22
C TYR A 299 -16.90 14.44 -2.11
N ALA A 300 -15.70 14.98 -1.89
CA ALA A 300 -14.47 14.20 -1.75
C ALA A 300 -14.54 13.21 -0.56
N TRP A 301 -15.46 13.45 0.37
CA TRP A 301 -15.78 12.53 1.46
C TRP A 301 -16.22 11.14 0.98
N THR A 302 -16.77 11.00 -0.23
CA THR A 302 -17.11 9.70 -0.83
C THR A 302 -15.87 8.82 -1.00
N ALA A 303 -14.77 9.39 -1.50
CA ALA A 303 -13.49 8.70 -1.61
C ALA A 303 -12.86 8.44 -0.23
N LEU A 304 -12.87 9.43 0.67
CA LEU A 304 -12.30 9.32 2.02
C LEU A 304 -13.00 8.28 2.91
N MET A 305 -14.30 8.06 2.71
CA MET A 305 -15.11 7.12 3.48
C MET A 305 -15.37 5.79 2.78
N SER A 306 -14.88 5.63 1.55
CA SER A 306 -15.04 4.41 0.74
C SER A 306 -14.52 3.13 1.41
N LYS A 307 -14.90 1.97 0.89
CA LYS A 307 -14.46 0.66 1.42
C LYS A 307 -13.01 0.37 1.04
N GLU A 308 -12.58 0.90 -0.10
CA GLU A 308 -11.28 0.72 -0.72
C GLU A 308 -10.15 1.29 0.16
N VAL A 309 -10.47 2.30 0.98
CA VAL A 309 -9.53 2.89 1.95
C VAL A 309 -9.73 2.38 3.37
N GLU A 310 -10.71 1.51 3.64
CA GLU A 310 -11.10 1.12 5.01
C GLU A 310 -10.01 0.38 5.78
N GLU A 311 -9.21 -0.44 5.10
CA GLU A 311 -8.12 -1.21 5.74
C GLU A 311 -6.83 -0.42 5.96
N ALA A 312 -6.74 0.82 5.47
CA ALA A 312 -5.52 1.61 5.61
C ALA A 312 -5.41 2.20 7.02
N ASP A 313 -4.21 2.18 7.61
CA ASP A 313 -3.93 2.86 8.88
C ASP A 313 -3.80 4.38 8.67
N ALA A 314 -3.44 4.79 7.44
CA ALA A 314 -3.36 6.18 7.06
C ALA A 314 -3.93 6.43 5.66
N ILE A 315 -4.64 7.55 5.53
CA ILE A 315 -5.05 8.10 4.25
C ILE A 315 -4.15 9.29 3.95
N TYR A 316 -3.51 9.27 2.79
CA TYR A 316 -2.79 10.41 2.24
C TYR A 316 -3.68 11.11 1.23
N TRP A 317 -4.08 12.34 1.53
CA TRP A 317 -4.98 13.12 0.70
C TRP A 317 -4.24 14.27 0.03
N PHE A 318 -4.18 14.21 -1.31
CA PHE A 318 -3.47 15.18 -2.13
C PHE A 318 -4.44 16.05 -2.94
N ALA A 319 -4.44 17.36 -2.71
CA ALA A 319 -5.36 18.33 -3.30
C ALA A 319 -4.81 19.76 -3.27
N ASP A 320 -5.54 20.73 -3.81
CA ASP A 320 -5.25 22.18 -3.65
C ASP A 320 -6.07 22.87 -2.55
N PHE A 321 -7.05 22.17 -1.94
CA PHE A 321 -7.89 22.64 -0.84
C PHE A 321 -8.58 24.00 -1.08
N GLN A 322 -8.96 24.28 -2.33
CA GLN A 322 -9.69 25.49 -2.70
C GLN A 322 -11.21 25.34 -2.56
N ASP A 323 -11.73 24.11 -2.55
CA ASP A 323 -13.16 23.86 -2.52
C ASP A 323 -13.76 24.03 -1.13
N ARG A 324 -15.06 24.30 -1.10
CA ARG A 324 -15.80 24.53 0.15
C ARG A 324 -15.81 23.27 1.01
N VAL A 325 -15.71 23.47 2.32
CA VAL A 325 -15.93 22.44 3.33
C VAL A 325 -17.01 22.89 4.32
N ASP A 326 -17.81 21.96 4.81
CA ASP A 326 -18.81 22.15 5.84
C ASP A 326 -18.37 21.43 7.11
N GLU A 327 -18.44 22.11 8.26
CA GLU A 327 -17.92 21.59 9.53
C GLU A 327 -18.61 20.29 9.98
N SER A 328 -19.92 20.18 9.76
CA SER A 328 -20.71 18.98 10.07
C SER A 328 -20.21 17.76 9.29
N MET A 329 -20.02 17.89 7.98
CA MET A 329 -19.52 16.80 7.15
C MET A 329 -18.08 16.43 7.51
N MET A 330 -17.22 17.42 7.80
CA MET A 330 -15.87 17.14 8.30
C MET A 330 -15.89 16.32 9.60
N LYS A 331 -16.80 16.65 10.54
CA LYS A 331 -16.97 15.89 11.79
C LYS A 331 -17.40 14.44 11.52
N ASP A 332 -18.29 14.22 10.56
CA ASP A 332 -18.72 12.87 10.19
C ASP A 332 -17.59 12.04 9.57
N VAL A 333 -16.79 12.65 8.68
CA VAL A 333 -15.59 12.01 8.11
C VAL A 333 -14.61 11.66 9.22
N VAL A 334 -14.29 12.59 10.11
CA VAL A 334 -13.39 12.34 11.26
C VAL A 334 -13.92 11.23 12.16
N LYS A 335 -15.22 11.22 12.45
CA LYS A 335 -15.85 10.17 13.26
C LYS A 335 -15.64 8.80 12.61
N ARG A 336 -15.83 8.70 11.28
CA ARG A 336 -15.62 7.45 10.54
C ARG A 336 -14.14 7.03 10.54
N MET A 337 -13.22 7.96 10.31
CA MET A 337 -11.77 7.69 10.32
C MET A 337 -11.30 7.25 11.71
N LYS A 338 -11.76 7.90 12.79
CA LYS A 338 -11.47 7.48 14.17
C LYS A 338 -11.98 6.09 14.49
N ALA A 339 -13.21 5.77 14.06
CA ALA A 339 -13.77 4.43 14.25
C ALA A 339 -12.93 3.34 13.55
N ARG A 340 -12.31 3.69 12.42
CA ARG A 340 -11.39 2.84 11.66
C ARG A 340 -9.92 2.95 12.10
N LYS A 341 -9.61 3.79 13.11
CA LYS A 341 -8.26 4.08 13.61
C LYS A 341 -7.31 4.63 12.53
N GLN A 342 -7.84 5.42 11.60
CA GLN A 342 -7.07 5.97 10.47
C GLN A 342 -6.56 7.37 10.79
N LYS A 343 -5.31 7.64 10.42
CA LYS A 343 -4.70 8.97 10.45
C LYS A 343 -4.86 9.64 9.08
N LEU A 344 -5.21 10.92 9.04
CA LEU A 344 -5.30 11.69 7.80
C LEU A 344 -4.04 12.52 7.60
N TYR A 345 -3.26 12.22 6.57
CA TYR A 345 -2.17 13.05 6.12
C TYR A 345 -2.62 13.85 4.91
N ILE A 346 -2.40 15.16 4.91
CA ILE A 346 -2.70 15.99 3.74
C ILE A 346 -1.43 16.51 3.10
N HIS A 347 -1.45 16.63 1.78
CA HIS A 347 -0.41 17.30 1.03
C HIS A 347 -1.05 18.25 0.05
N ALA A 348 -0.79 19.54 0.23
CA ALA A 348 -1.38 20.60 -0.58
C ALA A 348 -0.44 21.01 -1.71
N SER A 349 -0.90 20.96 -2.97
CA SER A 349 -0.15 21.57 -4.09
C SER A 349 -0.08 23.09 -3.95
N THR A 350 -1.14 23.68 -3.41
CA THR A 350 -1.25 25.05 -2.93
C THR A 350 -2.11 25.06 -1.68
N LYS A 351 -1.80 25.90 -0.69
CA LYS A 351 -2.66 26.07 0.51
C LYS A 351 -3.90 26.90 0.14
N GLY A 352 -4.94 26.24 -0.37
CA GLY A 352 -6.21 26.88 -0.74
C GLY A 352 -7.00 27.43 0.44
N ARG A 353 -8.12 28.12 0.16
CA ARG A 353 -8.91 28.82 1.19
C ARG A 353 -9.47 27.93 2.31
N SER A 354 -9.64 26.64 2.05
CA SER A 354 -10.18 25.68 3.02
C SER A 354 -9.10 24.83 3.68
N PHE A 355 -7.83 25.06 3.34
CA PHE A 355 -6.69 24.31 3.88
C PHE A 355 -6.66 24.33 5.41
N GLU A 356 -6.66 25.52 6.03
CA GLU A 356 -6.59 25.64 7.50
C GLU A 356 -7.80 25.00 8.20
N GLN A 357 -8.98 25.08 7.57
CA GLN A 357 -10.20 24.44 8.09
C GLN A 357 -10.10 22.92 8.05
N VAL A 358 -9.53 22.35 6.99
CA VAL A 358 -9.29 20.90 6.87
C VAL A 358 -8.21 20.44 7.85
N VAL A 359 -7.16 21.24 8.05
CA VAL A 359 -6.10 20.92 9.04
C VAL A 359 -6.69 20.81 10.44
N ALA A 360 -7.31 21.89 10.92
CA ALA A 360 -7.90 21.92 12.27
C ALA A 360 -9.11 20.98 12.41
N GLY A 361 -9.92 20.86 11.35
CA GLY A 361 -11.17 20.11 11.37
C GLY A 361 -11.02 18.61 11.13
N MET A 362 -9.96 18.15 10.45
CA MET A 362 -9.81 16.75 10.03
C MET A 362 -8.43 16.16 10.31
N VAL A 363 -7.34 16.88 10.03
CA VAL A 363 -5.97 16.36 10.17
C VAL A 363 -5.58 16.20 11.64
N GLU A 364 -5.62 17.28 12.41
CA GLU A 364 -5.24 17.26 13.83
C GLU A 364 -6.14 16.30 14.63
N PRO A 365 -7.48 16.28 14.46
CA PRO A 365 -8.33 15.36 15.21
C PRO A 365 -8.07 13.89 14.92
N THR A 366 -7.58 13.54 13.74
CA THR A 366 -7.23 12.15 13.39
C THR A 366 -5.80 11.77 13.79
N GLY A 367 -5.02 12.72 14.34
CA GLY A 367 -3.62 12.49 14.71
C GLY A 367 -2.69 12.30 13.51
N GLY A 368 -3.09 12.79 12.34
CA GLY A 368 -2.24 12.85 11.17
C GLY A 368 -1.44 14.16 11.10
N GLU A 369 -0.76 14.38 9.98
CA GLU A 369 0.16 15.51 9.82
C GLU A 369 0.05 16.11 8.41
N VAL A 370 0.49 17.36 8.28
CA VAL A 370 0.60 18.03 6.98
C VAL A 370 1.98 17.76 6.38
N ILE A 371 1.99 17.39 5.10
CA ILE A 371 3.20 17.22 4.30
C ILE A 371 3.49 18.56 3.62
N GLU A 372 4.56 19.24 4.04
CA GLU A 372 4.92 20.60 3.56
C GLU A 372 5.90 20.60 2.37
N VAL A 373 6.08 19.47 1.69
CA VAL A 373 7.09 19.33 0.63
C VAL A 373 6.60 19.95 -0.67
N GLU A 374 7.25 21.01 -1.13
CA GLU A 374 6.86 21.61 -2.41
C GLU A 374 7.08 20.64 -3.59
N LEU A 375 6.03 20.44 -4.39
CA LEU A 375 6.13 19.67 -5.62
C LEU A 375 6.61 20.55 -6.78
N PRO A 376 7.51 20.03 -7.65
CA PRO A 376 7.97 20.78 -8.81
C PRO A 376 6.77 21.14 -9.70
N LYS A 377 6.69 22.42 -10.04
CA LYS A 377 5.73 22.94 -11.02
C LYS A 377 6.33 22.67 -12.41
N ASN A 378 6.06 21.49 -12.95
CA ASN A 378 6.38 21.19 -14.35
C ASN A 378 5.48 21.98 -15.30
#